data_AF-A0A1H9DFZ9-F1
#
_entry.id   AF-A0A1H9DFZ9-F1
#
_cell.length_a   1.000
_cell.length_b   1.000
_cell.length_c   1.000
_cell.angle_alpha   90.00
_cell.angle_beta   90.00
_cell.angle_gamma   90.00
#
_symmetry.space_group_name_H-M   'P 1'
#
loop_
_entity.id
_entity.type
_entity.pdbx_description
1 polymer ?
#
loop_
_entity_poly.entity_id
_entity_poly.type
_entity_poly.pdbx_seq_one_letter_code
_entity_poly.pdbx_strand_id
1 'polypeptide(L)'
;MKKIAYPLIILCIISTSSYAQVGIGTTNPDNSSILDIQATDKGVLIPRLTTAEINAITNPANGLLVYNTDIDEFQFNNGTTAIPDWSKISHASSVKYSNTDTTTNINNNGAYANIPIFGNLEWNDDTTMYTQAGNTLTINTSGRYRITVNIAYLVPIIGGNADQRVSVEAQIAINGTPIGAIGNTGYVRHANNHLEASLHITEVFNITAGQTISVQTIRGGNSAPAVFRSIGTSNIYIEKIK
;
A
#
# COMPACT_ATOMS: atom_id res chain seq x y z
N MET A 1 84.07 -17.60 -0.45
CA MET A 1 83.01 -16.81 0.22
C MET A 1 81.73 -16.91 -0.60
N LYS A 2 80.83 -17.86 -0.29
CA LYS A 2 79.58 -18.05 -1.03
C LYS A 2 78.44 -17.34 -0.29
N LYS A 3 77.77 -16.41 -0.98
CA LYS A 3 76.74 -15.50 -0.47
C LYS A 3 75.44 -16.28 -0.17
N ILE A 4 75.18 -16.60 1.09
CA ILE A 4 73.95 -17.30 1.55
C ILE A 4 72.87 -16.31 2.02
N ALA A 5 73.01 -15.01 1.74
CA ALA A 5 72.08 -13.98 2.22
C ALA A 5 70.77 -13.82 1.41
N TYR A 6 70.63 -14.48 0.25
CA TYR A 6 69.50 -14.23 -0.67
C TYR A 6 68.17 -14.97 -0.40
N PRO A 7 68.09 -16.19 0.19
CA PRO A 7 66.80 -16.87 0.33
C PRO A 7 65.93 -16.26 1.46
N LEU A 8 66.54 -15.59 2.44
CA LEU A 8 65.82 -15.00 3.57
C LEU A 8 65.08 -13.70 3.18
N ILE A 9 65.60 -12.95 2.20
CA ILE A 9 64.97 -11.71 1.72
C ILE A 9 63.76 -12.01 0.84
N ILE A 10 63.78 -13.11 0.08
CA ILE A 10 62.65 -13.53 -0.78
C ILE A 10 61.45 -14.02 0.03
N LEU A 11 61.68 -14.62 1.21
CA LEU A 11 60.61 -15.09 2.09
C LEU A 11 59.83 -13.93 2.77
N CYS A 12 60.48 -12.79 3.01
CA CYS A 12 59.86 -11.63 3.65
C CYS A 12 59.02 -10.74 2.71
N ILE A 13 58.99 -11.00 1.39
CA ILE A 13 58.26 -10.17 0.40
C ILE A 13 56.86 -10.72 0.10
N ILE A 14 56.53 -11.93 0.59
CA ILE A 14 55.23 -12.56 0.36
C ILE A 14 54.25 -12.14 1.47
N SER A 15 53.91 -10.85 1.52
CA SER A 15 52.85 -10.34 2.38
C SER A 15 51.51 -10.49 1.65
N THR A 16 50.87 -11.65 1.75
CA THR A 16 49.51 -11.82 1.22
C THR A 16 48.51 -11.15 2.16
N SER A 17 47.83 -10.11 1.69
CA SER A 17 46.66 -9.55 2.37
C SER A 17 45.51 -10.55 2.30
N SER A 18 45.13 -11.18 3.42
CA SER A 18 43.90 -11.96 3.50
C SER A 18 42.74 -11.06 3.92
N TYR A 19 41.69 -10.98 3.10
CA TYR A 19 40.45 -10.33 3.49
C TYR A 19 39.66 -11.25 4.44
N ALA A 20 39.27 -10.76 5.61
CA ALA A 20 38.44 -11.50 6.56
C ALA A 20 36.96 -11.27 6.24
N GLN A 21 36.45 -11.98 5.24
CA GLN A 21 35.01 -12.05 4.95
C GLN A 21 34.40 -13.23 5.70
N VAL A 22 33.20 -13.05 6.24
CA VAL A 22 32.48 -14.15 6.90
C VAL A 22 31.60 -14.83 5.86
N GLY A 23 32.03 -16.01 5.40
CA GLY A 23 31.19 -16.91 4.61
C GLY A 23 30.48 -17.92 5.52
N ILE A 24 29.16 -18.04 5.39
CA ILE A 24 28.38 -19.11 6.04
C ILE A 24 27.71 -19.94 4.94
N GLY A 25 28.10 -21.21 4.82
CA GLY A 25 27.60 -22.09 3.75
C GLY A 25 28.25 -21.86 2.38
N THR A 26 29.23 -20.97 2.27
CA THR A 26 30.08 -20.76 1.09
C THR A 26 31.55 -20.65 1.48
N THR A 27 32.45 -21.21 0.67
CA THR A 27 33.90 -21.03 0.79
C THR A 27 34.45 -19.93 -0.10
N ASN A 28 33.61 -19.37 -0.97
CA ASN A 28 33.94 -18.27 -1.87
C ASN A 28 32.90 -17.15 -1.71
N PRO A 29 32.92 -16.45 -0.56
CA PRO A 29 32.06 -15.30 -0.34
C PRO A 29 32.24 -14.27 -1.45
N ASP A 30 31.17 -13.57 -1.82
CA ASP A 30 31.24 -12.51 -2.83
C ASP A 30 32.22 -11.41 -2.37
N ASN A 31 33.12 -10.99 -3.26
CA ASN A 31 34.16 -10.00 -2.97
C ASN A 31 33.62 -8.64 -2.48
N SER A 32 32.36 -8.33 -2.77
CA SER A 32 31.68 -7.10 -2.34
C SER A 32 30.98 -7.22 -0.97
N SER A 33 31.05 -8.39 -0.31
CA SER A 33 30.34 -8.67 0.95
C SER A 33 31.27 -8.74 2.16
N ILE A 34 30.79 -8.26 3.32
CA ILE A 34 31.43 -8.51 4.62
C ILE A 34 30.92 -9.84 5.22
N LEU A 35 29.66 -10.19 4.93
CA LEU A 35 28.98 -11.41 5.33
C LEU A 35 28.22 -11.96 4.11
N ASP A 36 28.58 -13.17 3.64
CA ASP A 36 27.89 -13.91 2.58
C ASP A 36 27.32 -15.20 3.17
N ILE A 37 26.02 -15.40 3.02
CA ILE A 37 25.31 -16.56 3.57
C ILE A 37 24.62 -17.28 2.42
N GLN A 38 25.02 -18.52 2.17
CA GLN A 38 24.44 -19.37 1.13
C GLN A 38 23.84 -20.63 1.75
N ALA A 39 22.55 -20.84 1.50
CA ALA A 39 21.84 -22.08 1.81
C ALA A 39 20.65 -22.21 0.86
N THR A 40 20.25 -23.44 0.53
CA THR A 40 19.06 -23.69 -0.31
C THR A 40 17.81 -23.99 0.52
N ASP A 41 17.96 -24.28 1.81
CA ASP A 41 16.91 -24.76 2.71
C ASP A 41 16.91 -24.07 4.09
N LYS A 42 17.68 -22.99 4.28
CA LYS A 42 17.81 -22.25 5.55
C LYS A 42 17.71 -20.75 5.34
N GLY A 43 17.28 -20.05 6.39
CA GLY A 43 17.27 -18.59 6.46
C GLY A 43 18.17 -18.05 7.58
N VAL A 44 18.13 -16.74 7.80
CA VAL A 44 18.87 -16.05 8.86
C VAL A 44 17.89 -15.56 9.93
N LEU A 45 18.11 -15.98 11.18
CA LEU A 45 17.48 -15.35 12.32
C LEU A 45 18.34 -14.18 12.79
N ILE A 46 17.83 -12.97 12.60
CA ILE A 46 18.38 -11.76 13.22
C ILE A 46 18.05 -11.72 14.72
N PRO A 47 18.67 -10.83 15.52
CA PRO A 47 18.34 -10.69 16.94
C PRO A 47 16.84 -10.53 17.17
N ARG A 48 16.26 -11.46 17.94
CA ARG A 48 14.83 -11.48 18.30
C ARG A 48 14.71 -10.93 19.72
N LEU A 49 14.09 -9.78 19.86
CA LEU A 49 14.04 -9.01 21.10
C LEU A 49 12.61 -8.58 21.38
N THR A 50 12.25 -8.41 22.65
CA THR A 50 11.03 -7.70 23.06
C THR A 50 11.19 -6.20 22.81
N THR A 51 10.09 -5.45 22.80
CA THR A 51 10.10 -3.99 22.69
C THR A 51 10.93 -3.35 23.82
N ALA A 52 10.86 -3.92 25.02
CA ALA A 52 11.63 -3.46 26.17
C ALA A 52 13.14 -3.64 25.95
N GLU A 53 13.55 -4.79 25.43
CA GLU A 53 14.96 -5.08 25.11
C GLU A 53 15.49 -4.21 23.96
N ILE A 54 14.68 -3.99 22.92
CA ILE A 54 15.03 -3.09 21.80
C ILE A 54 15.29 -1.67 22.29
N ASN A 55 14.41 -1.16 23.17
CA ASN A 55 14.56 0.17 23.77
C ASN A 55 15.76 0.26 24.73
N ALA A 56 16.22 -0.87 25.27
CA ALA A 56 17.38 -0.95 26.15
C ALA A 56 18.72 -1.07 25.41
N ILE A 57 18.74 -1.18 24.07
CA ILE A 57 19.97 -1.20 23.30
C ILE A 57 20.69 0.14 23.46
N THR A 58 21.86 0.12 24.09
CA THR A 58 22.72 1.31 24.24
C THR A 58 23.41 1.63 22.92
N ASN A 59 23.30 2.89 22.46
CA ASN A 59 23.94 3.39 21.24
C ASN A 59 23.65 2.52 19.98
N PRO A 60 22.38 2.27 19.62
CA PRO A 60 22.06 1.48 18.44
C PRO A 60 22.57 2.19 17.18
N ALA A 61 23.21 1.45 16.27
CA ALA A 61 23.64 2.01 14.98
C ALA A 61 22.42 2.40 14.13
N ASN A 62 22.56 3.42 13.27
CA ASN A 62 21.60 3.64 12.19
C ASN A 62 21.58 2.40 11.28
N GLY A 63 20.39 1.93 10.90
CA GLY A 63 20.19 0.71 10.13
C GLY A 63 20.30 -0.59 10.93
N LEU A 64 20.48 -0.54 12.27
CA LEU A 64 20.50 -1.75 13.10
C LEU A 64 19.16 -2.49 12.99
N LEU A 65 19.18 -3.72 12.50
CA LEU A 65 18.00 -4.54 12.21
C LEU A 65 17.74 -5.56 13.33
N VAL A 66 16.49 -5.64 13.79
CA VAL A 66 16.02 -6.55 14.84
C VAL A 66 14.64 -7.10 14.48
N TYR A 67 14.25 -8.24 15.05
CA TYR A 67 12.88 -8.74 14.99
C TYR A 67 12.22 -8.53 16.35
N ASN A 68 11.16 -7.73 16.39
CA ASN A 68 10.43 -7.46 17.63
C ASN A 68 9.40 -8.56 17.88
N THR A 69 9.60 -9.31 18.96
CA THR A 69 8.79 -10.46 19.35
C THR A 69 7.48 -10.12 20.07
N ASP A 70 7.29 -8.86 20.51
CA ASP A 70 6.02 -8.45 21.11
C ASP A 70 4.96 -8.10 20.05
N ILE A 71 5.41 -7.63 18.87
CA ILE A 71 4.54 -7.15 17.78
C ILE A 71 4.73 -7.93 16.47
N ASP A 72 5.58 -8.96 16.47
CA ASP A 72 5.88 -9.84 15.34
C ASP A 72 6.36 -9.14 14.06
N GLU A 73 7.11 -8.04 14.18
CA GLU A 73 7.58 -7.22 13.05
C GLU A 73 9.12 -7.09 13.00
N PHE A 74 9.66 -6.99 11.78
CA PHE A 74 11.03 -6.52 11.57
C PHE A 74 11.12 -5.01 11.82
N GLN A 75 12.07 -4.59 12.66
CA GLN A 75 12.33 -3.19 12.96
C GLN A 75 13.78 -2.83 12.69
N PHE A 76 14.04 -1.59 12.26
CA PHE A 76 15.37 -1.04 12.15
C PHE A 76 15.45 0.36 12.77
N ASN A 77 16.63 0.73 13.27
CA ASN A 77 16.85 2.09 13.73
C ASN A 77 17.02 3.04 12.53
N ASN A 78 15.98 3.81 12.21
CA ASN A 78 15.97 4.84 11.18
C ASN A 78 16.55 6.19 11.69
N GLY A 79 16.74 6.30 13.00
CA GLY A 79 17.27 7.49 13.67
C GLY A 79 18.79 7.50 13.74
N THR A 80 19.33 8.31 14.65
CA THR A 80 20.77 8.34 14.92
C THR A 80 21.09 7.46 16.13
N THR A 81 22.37 7.26 16.41
CA THR A 81 22.81 6.56 17.64
C THR A 81 22.40 7.28 18.92
N ALA A 82 22.35 8.62 18.90
CA ALA A 82 21.95 9.42 20.07
C ALA A 82 20.43 9.50 20.25
N ILE A 83 19.67 9.41 19.14
CA ILE A 83 18.22 9.49 19.12
C ILE A 83 17.70 8.38 18.20
N PRO A 84 17.58 7.14 18.72
CA PRO A 84 17.05 6.05 17.92
C PRO A 84 15.59 6.25 17.57
N ASP A 85 15.23 5.83 16.35
CA ASP A 85 13.87 5.77 15.86
C ASP A 85 13.61 4.37 15.30
N TRP A 86 12.96 3.52 16.11
CA TRP A 86 12.66 2.14 15.73
C TRP A 86 11.46 2.11 14.78
N SER A 87 11.78 2.02 13.49
CA SER A 87 10.81 1.96 12.41
C SER A 87 10.64 0.52 11.93
N LYS A 88 9.41 0.15 11.56
CA LYS A 88 9.14 -1.15 10.95
C LYS A 88 9.59 -1.18 9.49
N ILE A 89 10.04 -2.34 9.01
CA ILE A 89 10.11 -2.62 7.58
C ILE A 89 8.68 -2.84 7.10
N SER A 90 8.07 -1.84 6.47
CA SER A 90 6.64 -1.90 6.13
C SER A 90 6.34 -3.04 5.15
N HIS A 91 5.41 -3.91 5.51
CA HIS A 91 4.55 -4.62 4.56
C HIS A 91 3.16 -4.01 4.69
N ALA A 92 2.83 -3.04 3.83
CA ALA A 92 1.49 -2.46 3.83
C ALA A 92 0.58 -3.37 2.99
N SER A 93 -0.20 -4.22 3.65
CA SER A 93 -1.21 -5.01 2.96
C SER A 93 -2.25 -4.09 2.34
N SER A 94 -2.58 -4.36 1.08
CA SER A 94 -3.50 -3.56 0.29
C SER A 94 -4.47 -4.42 -0.50
N VAL A 95 -5.54 -3.78 -0.95
CA VAL A 95 -6.51 -4.37 -1.85
C VAL A 95 -6.97 -3.34 -2.86
N LYS A 96 -7.18 -3.78 -4.10
CA LYS A 96 -7.70 -2.92 -5.16
C LYS A 96 -8.81 -3.63 -5.93
N TYR A 97 -9.87 -2.88 -6.19
CA TYR A 97 -10.95 -3.28 -7.09
C TYR A 97 -11.12 -2.25 -8.21
N SER A 98 -11.60 -2.72 -9.35
CA SER A 98 -12.04 -1.87 -10.46
C SER A 98 -13.49 -2.18 -10.84
N ASN A 99 -14.18 -1.20 -11.44
CA ASN A 99 -15.58 -1.38 -11.83
C ASN A 99 -15.72 -2.35 -13.02
N THR A 100 -16.74 -3.20 -12.98
CA THR A 100 -17.21 -3.99 -14.13
C THR A 100 -18.57 -3.50 -14.65
N ASP A 101 -19.35 -2.84 -13.79
CA ASP A 101 -20.62 -2.22 -14.16
C ASP A 101 -20.38 -0.91 -14.94
N THR A 102 -21.17 -0.69 -15.99
CA THR A 102 -21.20 0.54 -16.81
C THR A 102 -22.62 1.02 -17.09
N THR A 103 -23.60 0.50 -16.34
CA THR A 103 -25.04 0.65 -16.59
C THR A 103 -25.80 1.25 -15.42
N THR A 104 -25.33 1.01 -14.19
CA THR A 104 -25.96 1.50 -12.96
C THR A 104 -25.84 3.02 -12.89
N ASN A 105 -26.98 3.69 -12.69
CA ASN A 105 -26.98 5.12 -12.45
C ASN A 105 -26.36 5.44 -11.08
N ILE A 106 -25.24 6.15 -11.08
CA ILE A 106 -24.55 6.62 -9.88
C ILE A 106 -25.00 8.04 -9.45
N ASN A 107 -25.95 8.67 -10.14
CA ASN A 107 -26.55 9.95 -9.72
C ASN A 107 -27.82 9.73 -8.87
N ASN A 108 -27.63 9.19 -7.66
CA ASN A 108 -28.70 8.73 -6.77
C ASN A 108 -29.57 9.88 -6.22
N ASN A 109 -30.89 9.70 -6.21
CA ASN A 109 -31.82 10.74 -5.77
C ASN A 109 -32.16 10.63 -4.29
N GLY A 110 -32.10 11.74 -3.56
CA GLY A 110 -32.65 11.88 -2.19
C GLY A 110 -31.77 11.35 -1.06
N ALA A 111 -30.87 10.39 -1.31
CA ALA A 111 -29.93 9.88 -0.32
C ALA A 111 -28.65 9.34 -0.97
N TYR A 112 -27.58 9.28 -0.18
CA TYR A 112 -26.38 8.54 -0.56
C TYR A 112 -26.69 7.06 -0.71
N ALA A 113 -26.17 6.43 -1.76
CA ALA A 113 -26.30 5.00 -1.98
C ALA A 113 -25.01 4.39 -2.54
N ASN A 114 -24.76 3.13 -2.20
CA ASN A 114 -23.57 2.39 -2.64
C ASN A 114 -23.50 2.29 -4.16
N ILE A 115 -22.34 2.58 -4.74
CA ILE A 115 -22.08 2.39 -6.17
C ILE A 115 -21.34 1.08 -6.44
N PRO A 116 -21.48 0.48 -7.65
CA PRO A 116 -20.88 -0.82 -7.98
C PRO A 116 -19.38 -0.73 -8.33
N ILE A 117 -18.57 -0.20 -7.41
CA ILE A 117 -17.12 -0.02 -7.62
C ILE A 117 -16.30 -1.28 -7.29
N PHE A 118 -16.85 -2.19 -6.48
CA PHE A 118 -16.23 -3.48 -6.13
C PHE A 118 -16.57 -4.55 -7.18
N GLY A 119 -16.12 -4.32 -8.42
CA GLY A 119 -16.32 -5.23 -9.55
C GLY A 119 -15.24 -6.30 -9.63
N ASN A 120 -14.23 -6.06 -10.47
CA ASN A 120 -13.08 -6.94 -10.62
C ASN A 120 -12.12 -6.75 -9.45
N LEU A 121 -11.66 -7.86 -8.84
CA LEU A 121 -10.57 -7.83 -7.88
C LEU A 121 -9.25 -7.78 -8.64
N GLU A 122 -8.49 -6.69 -8.49
CA GLU A 122 -7.18 -6.54 -9.12
C GLU A 122 -6.11 -7.30 -8.32
N TRP A 123 -6.07 -7.09 -7.01
CA TRP A 123 -5.27 -7.86 -6.06
C TRP A 123 -5.79 -7.70 -4.63
N ASN A 124 -5.44 -8.66 -3.78
CA ASN A 124 -5.65 -8.64 -2.34
C ASN A 124 -4.45 -9.29 -1.65
N ASP A 125 -3.63 -8.49 -0.97
CA ASP A 125 -2.41 -8.98 -0.33
C ASP A 125 -2.70 -9.86 0.90
N ASP A 126 -3.88 -9.71 1.51
CA ASP A 126 -4.34 -10.52 2.64
C ASP A 126 -5.86 -10.75 2.62
N THR A 127 -6.25 -11.91 2.10
CA THR A 127 -7.67 -12.34 2.01
C THR A 127 -8.36 -12.49 3.37
N THR A 128 -7.62 -12.58 4.47
CA THR A 128 -8.19 -12.61 5.82
C THR A 128 -8.51 -11.22 6.35
N MET A 129 -7.78 -10.19 5.90
CA MET A 129 -8.04 -8.79 6.28
C MET A 129 -9.23 -8.18 5.54
N TYR A 130 -9.45 -8.56 4.27
CA TYR A 130 -10.41 -7.91 3.40
C TYR A 130 -11.44 -8.92 2.87
N THR A 131 -12.70 -8.77 3.29
CA THR A 131 -13.80 -9.63 2.84
C THR A 131 -14.86 -8.82 2.12
N GLN A 132 -14.99 -9.02 0.81
CA GLN A 132 -15.96 -8.30 -0.02
C GLN A 132 -17.31 -9.03 -0.06
N ALA A 133 -18.39 -8.26 0.01
CA ALA A 133 -19.76 -8.72 -0.20
C ALA A 133 -20.57 -7.62 -0.90
N GLY A 134 -20.92 -7.83 -2.17
CA GLY A 134 -21.59 -6.81 -2.98
C GLY A 134 -20.77 -5.52 -3.08
N ASN A 135 -21.39 -4.37 -2.85
CA ASN A 135 -20.72 -3.06 -2.99
C ASN A 135 -20.06 -2.60 -1.69
N THR A 136 -19.55 -3.54 -0.91
CA THR A 136 -19.05 -3.30 0.44
C THR A 136 -17.87 -4.21 0.73
N LEU A 137 -16.86 -3.66 1.40
CA LEU A 137 -15.68 -4.39 1.85
C LEU A 137 -15.60 -4.35 3.38
N THR A 138 -15.57 -5.50 4.02
CA THR A 138 -15.32 -5.61 5.47
C THR A 138 -13.82 -5.63 5.70
N ILE A 139 -13.36 -4.79 6.65
CA ILE A 139 -11.98 -4.75 7.11
C ILE A 139 -11.90 -5.48 8.46
N ASN A 140 -11.24 -6.63 8.51
CA ASN A 140 -11.22 -7.52 9.67
C ASN A 140 -10.10 -7.21 10.68
N THR A 141 -9.26 -6.21 10.43
CA THR A 141 -8.22 -5.81 11.39
C THR A 141 -8.31 -4.32 11.70
N SER A 142 -8.23 -3.98 12.99
CA SER A 142 -8.18 -2.60 13.42
C SER A 142 -6.87 -1.94 12.97
N GLY A 143 -6.93 -0.65 12.68
CA GLY A 143 -5.77 0.12 12.25
C GLY A 143 -6.13 1.42 11.55
N ARG A 144 -5.13 2.08 11.00
CA ARG A 144 -5.31 3.25 10.16
C ARG A 144 -5.19 2.84 8.70
N TYR A 145 -6.16 3.25 7.89
CA TYR A 145 -6.24 2.90 6.48
C TYR A 145 -6.27 4.15 5.63
N ARG A 146 -5.48 4.14 4.55
CA ARG A 146 -5.61 5.12 3.47
C ARG A 146 -6.52 4.51 2.41
N ILE A 147 -7.53 5.28 1.99
CA ILE A 147 -8.52 4.86 1.01
C ILE A 147 -8.50 5.88 -0.13
N THR A 148 -8.26 5.40 -1.34
CA THR A 148 -8.22 6.19 -2.56
C THR A 148 -9.31 5.70 -3.50
N VAL A 149 -10.15 6.62 -3.98
CA VAL A 149 -11.25 6.34 -4.90
C VAL A 149 -11.08 7.21 -6.13
N ASN A 150 -11.17 6.57 -7.30
CA ASN A 150 -11.19 7.23 -8.60
C ASN A 150 -12.47 6.80 -9.32
N ILE A 151 -13.31 7.76 -9.69
CA ILE A 151 -14.53 7.51 -10.45
C ILE A 151 -14.40 8.27 -11.76
N ALA A 152 -14.51 7.57 -12.89
CA ALA A 152 -14.72 8.15 -14.20
C ALA A 152 -16.15 7.81 -14.65
N TYR A 153 -16.95 8.82 -14.96
CA TYR A 153 -18.33 8.62 -15.37
C TYR A 153 -18.66 9.33 -16.67
N LEU A 154 -19.66 8.79 -17.36
CA LEU A 154 -20.28 9.38 -18.54
C LEU A 154 -21.74 9.75 -18.26
N VAL A 155 -22.23 10.74 -18.99
CA VAL A 155 -23.62 11.18 -19.00
C VAL A 155 -24.26 10.63 -20.27
N PRO A 156 -25.16 9.63 -20.21
CA PRO A 156 -25.71 9.02 -21.41
C PRO A 156 -26.75 9.93 -22.08
N ILE A 157 -27.03 9.66 -23.35
CA ILE A 157 -28.15 10.26 -24.07
C ILE A 157 -29.45 9.65 -23.53
N ILE A 158 -30.44 10.49 -23.20
CA ILE A 158 -31.76 10.04 -22.75
C ILE A 158 -32.80 10.45 -23.77
N GLY A 159 -33.57 9.48 -24.29
CA GLY A 159 -34.69 9.77 -25.19
C GLY A 159 -34.28 10.57 -26.44
N GLY A 160 -33.06 10.38 -26.94
CA GLY A 160 -32.50 11.13 -28.07
C GLY A 160 -32.03 12.55 -27.74
N ASN A 161 -32.18 13.03 -26.49
CA ASN A 161 -31.70 14.33 -26.07
C ASN A 161 -30.26 14.25 -25.55
N ALA A 162 -29.34 14.87 -26.29
CA ALA A 162 -27.93 14.98 -25.94
C ALA A 162 -27.59 16.20 -25.07
N ASP A 163 -28.57 17.08 -24.76
CA ASP A 163 -28.44 18.16 -23.77
C ASP A 163 -28.94 17.65 -22.41
N GLN A 164 -28.01 17.02 -21.67
CA GLN A 164 -28.27 16.45 -20.36
C GLN A 164 -27.42 17.15 -19.30
N ARG A 165 -27.94 17.23 -18.08
CA ARG A 165 -27.29 17.93 -16.98
C ARG A 165 -27.23 17.02 -15.77
N VAL A 166 -26.05 16.87 -15.20
CA VAL A 166 -25.83 16.00 -14.03
C VAL A 166 -24.96 16.72 -13.02
N SER A 167 -25.12 16.34 -11.75
CA SER A 167 -24.19 16.70 -10.69
C SER A 167 -24.14 15.54 -9.70
N VAL A 168 -23.01 14.84 -9.68
CA VAL A 168 -22.77 13.69 -8.82
C VAL A 168 -21.79 14.11 -7.74
N GLU A 169 -22.14 13.77 -6.51
CA GLU A 169 -21.27 13.88 -5.36
C GLU A 169 -20.95 12.48 -4.83
N ALA A 170 -19.69 12.23 -4.49
CA ALA A 170 -19.21 10.97 -3.94
C ALA A 170 -18.63 11.17 -2.54
N GLN A 171 -18.81 10.16 -1.67
CA GLN A 171 -18.18 10.10 -0.36
C GLN A 171 -17.89 8.65 0.01
N ILE A 172 -16.84 8.44 0.82
CA ILE A 172 -16.58 7.13 1.43
C ILE A 172 -17.55 6.96 2.60
N ALA A 173 -18.10 5.77 2.77
CA ALA A 173 -18.98 5.44 3.89
C ALA A 173 -18.40 4.32 4.74
N ILE A 174 -18.41 4.53 6.06
CA ILE A 174 -18.06 3.52 7.07
C ILE A 174 -19.35 3.01 7.71
N ASN A 175 -19.56 1.70 7.70
CA ASN A 175 -20.80 1.06 8.18
C ASN A 175 -22.06 1.64 7.53
N GLY A 176 -21.96 2.01 6.25
CA GLY A 176 -23.06 2.60 5.48
C GLY A 176 -23.30 4.08 5.73
N THR A 177 -22.56 4.73 6.64
CA THR A 177 -22.66 6.17 6.92
C THR A 177 -21.57 6.93 6.15
N PRO A 178 -21.93 7.84 5.22
CA PRO A 178 -20.99 8.74 4.55
C PRO A 178 -20.19 9.59 5.56
N ILE A 179 -18.87 9.66 5.40
CA ILE A 179 -17.98 10.40 6.30
C ILE A 179 -16.74 10.91 5.55
N GLY A 180 -16.20 12.04 6.01
CA GLY A 180 -14.93 12.59 5.51
C GLY A 180 -15.09 13.53 4.32
N ALA A 181 -14.11 13.54 3.44
CA ALA A 181 -14.02 14.38 2.27
C ALA A 181 -15.06 14.01 1.20
N ILE A 182 -15.58 15.04 0.55
CA ILE A 182 -16.52 14.93 -0.55
C ILE A 182 -15.75 15.06 -1.88
N GLY A 183 -15.99 14.13 -2.80
CA GLY A 183 -15.55 14.22 -4.20
C GLY A 183 -16.67 14.75 -5.08
N ASN A 184 -16.48 15.94 -5.68
CA ASN A 184 -17.48 16.58 -6.54
C ASN A 184 -16.78 17.41 -7.64
N THR A 185 -17.22 17.25 -8.89
CA THR A 185 -16.74 18.05 -10.06
C THR A 185 -17.79 19.08 -10.52
N GLY A 186 -18.85 19.25 -9.72
CA GLY A 186 -19.91 20.22 -9.89
C GLY A 186 -20.90 19.84 -10.97
N TYR A 187 -21.34 20.85 -11.72
CA TYR A 187 -22.28 20.73 -12.82
C TYR A 187 -21.57 20.23 -14.08
N VAL A 188 -22.07 19.13 -14.65
CA VAL A 188 -21.63 18.61 -15.96
C VAL A 188 -22.79 18.67 -16.93
N ARG A 189 -22.53 19.22 -18.11
CA ARG A 189 -23.50 19.28 -19.22
C ARG A 189 -23.00 18.41 -20.36
N HIS A 190 -23.73 17.33 -20.66
CA HIS A 190 -23.64 16.68 -21.96
C HIS A 190 -24.09 17.71 -22.99
N ALA A 191 -23.15 18.23 -23.75
CA ALA A 191 -23.37 19.09 -24.91
C ALA A 191 -22.06 19.15 -25.71
N ASN A 192 -22.11 19.28 -27.03
CA ASN A 192 -20.92 19.42 -27.86
C ASN A 192 -19.85 18.34 -27.59
N ASN A 193 -20.27 17.09 -27.36
CA ASN A 193 -19.42 15.95 -27.00
C ASN A 193 -18.69 16.06 -25.63
N HIS A 194 -19.09 16.98 -24.75
CA HIS A 194 -18.60 17.02 -23.37
C HIS A 194 -19.47 16.13 -22.48
N LEU A 195 -19.26 14.82 -22.51
CA LEU A 195 -20.15 13.84 -21.86
C LEU A 195 -19.55 13.13 -20.65
N GLU A 196 -18.35 13.52 -20.21
CA GLU A 196 -17.58 12.77 -19.22
C GLU A 196 -17.06 13.69 -18.11
N ALA A 197 -16.90 13.12 -16.93
CA ALA A 197 -16.21 13.77 -15.81
C ALA A 197 -15.63 12.71 -14.87
N SER A 198 -14.87 13.16 -13.87
CA SER A 198 -14.30 12.30 -12.86
C SER A 198 -14.51 12.84 -11.45
N LEU A 199 -14.44 11.97 -10.46
CA LEU A 199 -14.47 12.30 -9.03
C LEU A 199 -13.31 11.56 -8.36
N HIS A 200 -12.62 12.23 -7.44
CA HIS A 200 -11.45 11.69 -6.75
C HIS A 200 -11.54 11.96 -5.26
N ILE A 201 -11.29 10.93 -4.45
CA ILE A 201 -11.27 11.02 -2.99
C ILE A 201 -10.02 10.31 -2.50
N THR A 202 -9.29 10.91 -1.57
CA THR A 202 -8.22 10.23 -0.84
C THR A 202 -8.30 10.67 0.61
N GLU A 203 -8.46 9.71 1.51
CA GLU A 203 -8.59 10.01 2.93
C GLU A 203 -8.04 8.89 3.80
N VAL A 204 -7.82 9.23 5.06
CA VAL A 204 -7.24 8.34 6.06
C VAL A 204 -8.22 8.18 7.22
N PHE A 205 -8.63 6.95 7.48
CA PHE A 205 -9.57 6.61 8.54
C PHE A 205 -8.94 5.69 9.58
N ASN A 206 -9.32 5.85 10.84
CA ASN A 206 -9.13 4.79 11.83
C ASN A 206 -10.30 3.82 11.71
N ILE A 207 -10.01 2.57 11.39
CA ILE A 207 -10.97 1.49 11.20
C ILE A 207 -10.85 0.51 12.37
N THR A 208 -11.98 0.11 12.93
CA THR A 208 -12.08 -1.00 13.88
C THR A 208 -12.41 -2.27 13.11
N ALA A 209 -11.82 -3.39 13.51
CA ALA A 209 -12.11 -4.71 12.93
C ALA A 209 -13.62 -4.98 12.83
N GLY A 210 -14.05 -5.45 11.66
CA GLY A 210 -15.45 -5.75 11.34
C GLY A 210 -16.23 -4.57 10.75
N GLN A 211 -15.66 -3.36 10.71
CA GLN A 211 -16.30 -2.24 10.02
C GLN A 211 -16.27 -2.43 8.50
N THR A 212 -17.29 -1.88 7.86
CA THR A 212 -17.44 -1.98 6.41
C THR A 212 -17.14 -0.66 5.71
N ILE A 213 -16.51 -0.76 4.55
CA ILE A 213 -16.20 0.34 3.65
C ILE A 213 -17.06 0.22 2.39
N SER A 214 -17.66 1.33 1.99
CA SER A 214 -18.32 1.46 0.69
C SER A 214 -18.05 2.84 0.10
N VAL A 215 -18.26 2.97 -1.21
CA VAL A 215 -18.30 4.28 -1.87
C VAL A 215 -19.75 4.58 -2.16
N GLN A 216 -20.22 5.74 -1.73
CA GLN A 216 -21.59 6.17 -1.94
C GLN A 216 -21.63 7.44 -2.76
N THR A 217 -22.70 7.60 -3.55
CA THR A 217 -22.95 8.83 -4.29
C THR A 217 -24.36 9.34 -4.05
N ILE A 218 -24.53 10.65 -4.20
CA ILE A 218 -25.80 11.36 -4.18
C ILE A 218 -25.84 12.40 -5.30
N ARG A 219 -27.04 12.78 -5.71
CA ARG A 219 -27.31 13.88 -6.61
C ARG A 219 -27.13 15.22 -5.90
N GLY A 220 -26.16 16.02 -6.36
CA GLY A 220 -25.94 17.39 -5.90
C GLY A 220 -26.86 18.44 -6.55
N GLY A 221 -27.55 18.09 -7.64
CA GLY A 221 -28.44 19.03 -8.35
C GLY A 221 -29.23 18.40 -9.48
N ASN A 222 -28.73 18.49 -10.72
CA ASN A 222 -29.47 18.06 -11.91
C ASN A 222 -29.63 16.52 -11.99
N SER A 223 -30.68 16.08 -12.68
CA SER A 223 -31.23 14.74 -12.57
C SER A 223 -30.82 13.74 -13.66
N ALA A 224 -30.07 14.15 -14.68
CA ALA A 224 -29.60 13.20 -15.69
C ALA A 224 -28.77 12.10 -15.01
N PRO A 225 -28.83 10.84 -15.49
CA PRO A 225 -28.06 9.77 -14.92
C PRO A 225 -26.57 9.99 -15.21
N ALA A 226 -25.74 9.38 -14.38
CA ALA A 226 -24.33 9.16 -14.65
C ALA A 226 -24.07 7.67 -14.52
N VAL A 227 -23.26 7.09 -15.41
CA VAL A 227 -22.83 5.69 -15.30
C VAL A 227 -21.31 5.65 -15.41
N PHE A 228 -20.66 4.60 -14.89
CA PHE A 228 -19.22 4.48 -15.07
C PHE A 228 -18.85 4.51 -16.55
N ARG A 229 -17.75 5.19 -16.88
CA ARG A 229 -17.35 5.48 -18.26
C ARG A 229 -17.12 4.22 -19.08
N SER A 230 -16.35 3.29 -18.54
CA SER A 230 -16.15 1.95 -19.09
C SER A 230 -15.56 1.01 -18.03
N ILE A 231 -15.47 -0.29 -18.34
CA ILE A 231 -14.89 -1.30 -17.45
C ILE A 231 -13.44 -0.93 -17.10
N GLY A 232 -13.09 -1.03 -15.82
CA GLY A 232 -11.74 -0.81 -15.31
C GLY A 232 -11.32 0.66 -15.15
N THR A 233 -12.17 1.62 -15.51
CA THR A 233 -11.82 3.07 -15.47
C THR A 233 -12.05 3.74 -14.13
N SER A 234 -12.85 3.11 -13.27
CA SER A 234 -13.08 3.53 -11.89
C SER A 234 -12.56 2.45 -10.94
N ASN A 235 -11.96 2.87 -9.83
CA ASN A 235 -11.32 1.96 -8.89
C ASN A 235 -11.34 2.49 -7.46
N ILE A 236 -11.21 1.55 -6.54
CA ILE A 236 -10.94 1.82 -5.13
C ILE A 236 -9.68 1.05 -4.73
N TYR A 237 -8.80 1.73 -4.02
CA TYR A 237 -7.58 1.20 -3.43
C TYR A 237 -7.60 1.46 -1.93
N ILE A 238 -7.31 0.44 -1.13
CA ILE A 238 -7.30 0.51 0.33
C ILE A 238 -6.01 -0.13 0.82
N GLU A 239 -5.26 0.59 1.65
CA GLU A 239 -4.03 0.09 2.27
C GLU A 239 -4.05 0.32 3.78
N LYS A 240 -3.54 -0.66 4.52
CA LYS A 240 -3.27 -0.48 5.95
C LYS A 240 -1.94 0.25 6.12
N ILE A 241 -1.98 1.40 6.78
CA ILE A 241 -0.78 2.24 7.00
C ILE A 241 -0.31 2.25 8.45
N LYS A 242 -1.14 1.82 9.40
CA LYS A 242 -0.77 1.64 10.80
C LYS A 242 -1.60 0.54 11.45
#